data_AF-A0A562HLX4-F1
#
_entry.id   AF-A0A562HLX4-F1
#
_cell.length_a   1.000
_cell.length_b   1.000
_cell.length_c   1.000
_cell.angle_alpha   90.00
_cell.angle_beta   90.00
_cell.angle_gamma   90.00
#
_symmetry.space_group_name_H-M   'P 1'
#
loop_
_entity.id
_entity.type
_entity.pdbx_description
1 polymer ?
#
loop_
_entity_poly.entity_id
_entity_poly.type
_entity_poly.pdbx_seq_one_letter_code
_entity_poly.pdbx_strand_id
1 'polypeptide(L)'
;MLLKNAIEVGRLLKEAKELLNHGEWLKWLKESVSFSKSTAANLMNLYKAYGPKLLSLADDDPNSQALGNLTYTKAVLLLGLPEEEREAFIAQHDLGAMTTRQLSQAVKEQRAPAPSLVTNYEEKYTACCQTITDAFQELLTTLDQLARLDPQTKEKCSQDAGQLASYMVERLKDQPPQAN
;
A
#
# COMPACT_ATOMS: atom_id res chain seq x y z
N MET A 1 28.19 13.55 1.50
CA MET A 1 28.80 12.71 2.57
C MET A 1 27.90 12.44 3.79
N LEU A 2 26.84 13.21 4.08
CA LEU A 2 25.93 12.93 5.22
C LEU A 2 25.06 11.68 5.03
N LEU A 3 24.55 11.41 3.83
CA LEU A 3 23.70 10.25 3.57
C LEU A 3 24.47 8.92 3.67
N LYS A 4 25.71 8.88 3.17
CA LYS A 4 26.59 7.70 3.29
C LYS A 4 26.78 7.31 4.76
N ASN A 5 27.02 8.28 5.64
CA ASN A 5 27.16 8.05 7.08
C ASN A 5 25.85 7.53 7.70
N ALA A 6 24.69 8.10 7.33
CA ALA A 6 23.40 7.65 7.83
C ALA A 6 23.08 6.20 7.41
N ILE A 7 23.42 5.83 6.18
CA ILE A 7 23.30 4.46 5.66
C ILE A 7 24.21 3.51 6.47
N GLU A 8 25.44 3.91 6.75
CA GLU A 8 26.38 3.10 7.50
C GLU A 8 25.94 2.89 8.96
N VAL A 9 25.42 3.93 9.61
CA VAL A 9 24.78 3.79 10.94
C VAL A 9 23.60 2.83 10.86
N GLY A 10 22.81 2.89 9.79
CA GLY A 10 21.72 1.94 9.54
C GLY A 10 22.17 0.49 9.46
N ARG A 11 23.31 0.23 8.80
CA ARG A 11 23.94 -1.10 8.73
C ARG A 11 24.34 -1.60 10.12
N LEU A 12 25.06 -0.78 10.88
CA LEU A 12 25.52 -1.10 12.22
C LEU A 12 24.35 -1.33 13.20
N LEU A 13 23.29 -0.54 13.10
CA LEU A 13 22.07 -0.73 13.89
C LEU A 13 21.38 -2.05 13.56
N LYS A 14 21.39 -2.48 12.30
CA LYS A 14 20.84 -3.78 11.89
C LYS A 14 21.65 -4.92 12.51
N GLU A 15 22.97 -4.87 12.42
CA GLU A 15 23.86 -5.88 13.02
C GLU A 15 23.72 -5.92 14.54
N ALA A 16 23.70 -4.77 15.22
CA ALA A 16 23.49 -4.70 16.66
C ALA A 16 22.14 -5.30 17.07
N LYS A 17 21.08 -5.06 16.29
CA LYS A 17 19.74 -5.62 16.57
C LYS A 17 19.71 -7.15 16.46
N GLU A 18 20.49 -7.74 15.56
CA GLU A 18 20.59 -9.20 15.37
C GLU A 18 21.33 -9.89 16.53
N LEU A 19 22.17 -9.16 17.27
CA LEU A 19 22.92 -9.67 18.43
C LEU A 19 22.17 -9.54 19.75
N LEU A 20 21.04 -8.82 19.79
CA LEU A 20 20.28 -8.55 21.01
C LEU A 20 19.14 -9.57 21.20
N ASN A 21 18.83 -9.89 22.45
CA ASN A 21 17.70 -10.77 22.74
C ASN A 21 16.36 -10.04 22.51
N HIS A 22 15.30 -10.82 22.34
CA HIS A 22 13.95 -10.30 22.20
C HIS A 22 13.59 -9.35 23.37
N GLY A 23 13.14 -8.14 23.04
CA GLY A 23 12.71 -7.13 24.03
C GLY A 23 13.81 -6.15 24.47
N GLU A 24 15.09 -6.43 24.24
CA GLU A 24 16.20 -5.56 24.70
C GLU A 24 16.44 -4.34 23.79
N TRP A 25 15.96 -4.41 22.55
CA TRP A 25 16.23 -3.42 21.51
C TRP A 25 15.91 -1.97 21.89
N LEU A 26 14.72 -1.71 22.45
CA LEU A 26 14.30 -0.33 22.76
C LEU A 26 15.12 0.27 23.92
N LYS A 27 15.50 -0.55 24.89
CA LYS A 27 16.35 -0.14 26.01
C LYS A 27 17.75 0.19 25.51
N TRP A 28 18.34 -0.70 24.72
CA TRP A 28 19.66 -0.52 24.12
C TRP A 28 19.75 0.76 23.27
N LEU A 29 18.72 1.04 22.44
CA LEU A 29 18.69 2.27 21.64
C LEU A 29 18.78 3.54 22.50
N LYS A 30 18.08 3.57 23.64
CA LYS A 30 18.06 4.72 24.53
C LYS A 30 19.38 4.87 25.29
N GLU A 31 19.92 3.77 25.79
CA GLU A 31 21.08 3.78 26.69
C GLU A 31 22.42 3.84 25.95
N SER A 32 22.56 3.18 24.80
CA SER A 32 23.85 3.05 24.10
C SER A 32 24.06 4.11 23.01
N VAL A 33 23.00 4.50 22.30
CA VAL A 33 23.11 5.43 21.15
C VAL A 33 22.18 6.64 21.25
N SER A 34 21.35 6.70 22.29
CA SER A 34 20.38 7.79 22.53
C SER A 34 19.44 8.06 21.34
N PHE A 35 19.06 7.02 20.60
CA PHE A 35 18.16 7.13 19.45
C PHE A 35 16.72 6.83 19.82
N SER A 36 15.80 7.52 19.14
CA SER A 36 14.39 7.13 19.15
C SER A 36 14.17 5.88 18.30
N LYS A 37 13.07 5.15 18.57
CA LYS A 37 12.64 4.01 17.76
C LYS A 37 12.48 4.36 16.29
N SER A 38 11.89 5.53 15.98
CA SER A 38 11.64 5.99 14.61
C SER A 38 12.93 6.40 13.91
N THR A 39 13.86 7.07 14.61
CA THR A 39 15.19 7.41 14.06
C THR A 39 15.95 6.14 13.68
N ALA A 40 16.02 5.15 14.58
CA ALA A 40 16.71 3.90 14.31
C ALA A 40 16.06 3.13 13.14
N ALA A 41 14.73 3.08 13.09
CA ALA A 41 14.00 2.47 11.98
C ALA A 41 14.28 3.15 10.64
N ASN A 42 14.29 4.49 10.60
CA ASN A 42 14.60 5.24 9.38
C ASN A 42 16.02 4.93 8.88
N LEU A 43 17.02 4.94 9.76
CA LEU A 43 18.41 4.63 9.41
C LEU A 43 18.55 3.20 8.87
N MET A 44 17.95 2.22 9.54
CA MET A 44 17.97 0.82 9.09
C MET A 44 17.27 0.64 7.73
N ASN A 45 16.15 1.34 7.51
CA ASN A 45 15.44 1.30 6.23
C ASN A 45 16.21 1.99 5.11
N LEU A 46 16.93 3.09 5.39
CA LEU A 46 17.84 3.73 4.44
C LEU A 46 18.94 2.77 4.02
N TYR A 47 19.54 2.04 4.96
CA TYR A 47 20.52 1.00 4.64
C TYR A 47 19.93 -0.08 3.75
N LYS A 48 18.74 -0.61 4.10
CA LYS A 48 18.09 -1.65 3.30
C LYS A 48 17.82 -1.19 1.86
N ALA A 49 17.35 0.04 1.67
CA ALA A 49 16.93 0.55 0.37
C ALA A 49 18.10 1.03 -0.52
N TYR A 50 19.10 1.67 0.07
CA TYR A 50 20.15 2.35 -0.67
C TYR A 50 21.55 1.77 -0.42
N GLY A 51 21.78 1.08 0.69
CA GLY A 51 23.09 0.56 1.08
C GLY A 51 23.74 -0.35 0.03
N PRO A 52 23.07 -1.44 -0.42
CA PRO A 52 23.61 -2.32 -1.46
C PRO A 52 23.91 -1.59 -2.77
N LYS A 53 23.04 -0.64 -3.15
CA LYS A 53 23.19 0.16 -4.37
C LYS A 53 24.40 1.07 -4.25
N LEU A 54 24.54 1.81 -3.16
CA LEU A 54 25.66 2.71 -2.91
C LEU A 54 27.02 2.01 -2.82
N LEU A 55 27.05 0.74 -2.40
CA LEU A 55 28.25 -0.11 -2.34
C LEU A 55 28.59 -0.75 -3.70
N SER A 56 27.58 -1.02 -4.54
CA SER A 56 27.72 -1.68 -5.84
C SER A 56 27.91 -0.71 -7.00
N LEU A 57 27.65 0.58 -6.79
CA LEU A 57 27.70 1.59 -7.83
C LEU A 57 29.15 2.07 -8.05
N ALA A 58 29.60 2.02 -9.31
CA ALA A 58 30.84 2.68 -9.73
C ALA A 58 30.64 4.21 -9.65
N ASP A 59 31.73 4.96 -9.44
CA ASP A 59 31.67 6.43 -9.34
C ASP A 59 31.07 7.11 -10.60
N ASP A 60 31.06 6.40 -11.74
CA ASP A 60 30.56 6.88 -13.04
C ASP A 60 29.07 6.53 -13.34
N ASP A 61 28.34 5.86 -12.43
CA ASP A 61 26.92 5.54 -12.66
C ASP A 61 26.02 6.78 -12.44
N PRO A 62 25.04 7.07 -13.33
CA PRO A 62 24.12 8.19 -13.18
C PRO A 62 23.33 8.18 -11.86
N ASN A 63 23.00 6.99 -11.34
CA ASN A 63 22.32 6.82 -10.05
C ASN A 63 23.27 7.13 -8.88
N SER A 64 24.59 6.98 -9.03
CA SER A 64 25.58 7.43 -8.03
C SER A 64 25.51 8.93 -7.83
N GLN A 65 25.35 9.70 -8.91
CA GLN A 65 25.25 11.16 -8.85
C GLN A 65 23.91 11.61 -8.26
N ALA A 66 22.80 10.98 -8.68
CA ALA A 66 21.47 11.27 -8.14
C ALA A 66 21.37 10.98 -6.63
N LEU A 67 21.92 9.83 -6.17
CA LEU A 67 22.02 9.49 -4.75
C LEU A 67 23.05 10.35 -4.01
N GLY A 68 24.11 10.77 -4.68
CA GLY A 68 25.14 11.66 -4.14
C GLY A 68 24.61 13.04 -3.74
N ASN A 69 23.62 13.55 -4.47
CA ASN A 69 22.95 14.83 -4.22
C ASN A 69 21.79 14.73 -3.22
N LEU A 70 21.47 13.54 -2.73
CA LEU A 70 20.33 13.31 -1.87
C LEU A 70 20.64 13.64 -0.41
N THR A 71 19.84 14.50 0.20
CA THR A 71 19.92 14.76 1.65
C THR A 71 19.24 13.64 2.44
N TYR A 72 19.59 13.50 3.73
CA TYR A 72 18.95 12.53 4.62
C TYR A 72 17.42 12.63 4.58
N THR A 73 16.88 13.84 4.69
CA THR A 73 15.43 14.06 4.69
C THR A 73 14.78 13.64 3.38
N LYS A 74 15.40 13.95 2.23
CA LYS A 74 14.90 13.53 0.92
C LYS A 74 14.94 12.01 0.75
N ALA A 75 16.00 11.36 1.23
CA ALA A 75 16.13 9.90 1.19
C ALA A 75 15.05 9.21 2.02
N VAL A 76 14.74 9.74 3.20
CA VAL A 76 13.66 9.22 4.06
C VAL A 76 12.29 9.42 3.42
N LEU A 77 12.03 10.56 2.77
CA LEU A 77 10.76 10.78 2.06
C LEU A 77 10.52 9.76 0.95
N LEU A 78 11.56 9.44 0.17
CA LEU A 78 11.50 8.46 -0.92
C LEU A 78 11.29 7.02 -0.44
N LEU A 79 11.58 6.69 0.83
CA LEU A 79 11.18 5.40 1.42
C LEU A 79 9.66 5.26 1.53
N GLY A 80 8.92 6.34 1.30
CA GLY A 80 7.48 6.27 1.19
C GLY A 80 7.01 5.49 -0.05
N LEU A 81 7.78 5.50 -1.14
CA LEU A 81 7.44 4.77 -2.35
C LEU A 81 7.88 3.30 -2.26
N PRO A 82 7.16 2.35 -2.88
CA PRO A 82 7.66 1.02 -3.20
C PRO A 82 9.03 1.09 -3.90
N GLU A 83 9.82 0.01 -3.84
CA GLU A 83 11.18 0.03 -4.37
C GLU A 83 11.22 0.31 -5.87
N GLU A 84 10.33 -0.32 -6.62
CA GLU A 84 10.20 -0.19 -8.07
C GLU A 84 9.81 1.25 -8.47
N GLU A 85 8.81 1.82 -7.79
CA GLU A 85 8.36 3.19 -8.02
C GLU A 85 9.43 4.21 -7.62
N ARG A 86 10.20 3.93 -6.58
CA ARG A 86 11.26 4.82 -6.11
C ARG A 86 12.37 4.97 -7.15
N GLU A 87 12.81 3.89 -7.79
CA GLU A 87 13.82 3.95 -8.84
C GLU A 87 13.32 4.73 -10.06
N ALA A 88 12.09 4.46 -10.49
CA ALA A 88 11.45 5.20 -11.57
C ALA A 88 11.33 6.70 -11.23
N PHE A 89 10.99 7.03 -9.98
CA PHE A 89 10.90 8.40 -9.49
C PHE A 89 12.25 9.11 -9.48
N ILE A 90 13.32 8.44 -9.03
CA ILE A 90 14.69 8.98 -9.03
C ILE A 90 15.16 9.25 -10.46
N ALA A 91 14.82 8.38 -11.42
CA ALA A 91 15.20 8.55 -12.82
C ALA A 91 14.43 9.68 -13.54
N GLN A 92 13.16 9.90 -13.16
CA GLN A 92 12.29 10.90 -13.81
C GLN A 92 12.43 12.31 -13.22
N HIS A 93 12.89 12.44 -11.98
CA HIS A 93 12.93 13.73 -11.28
C HIS A 93 14.36 14.15 -10.91
N ASP A 94 14.68 15.42 -11.16
CA ASP A 94 15.91 16.03 -10.63
C ASP A 94 15.78 16.32 -9.13
N LEU A 95 16.23 15.36 -8.32
CA LEU A 95 16.21 15.45 -6.86
C LEU A 95 17.17 16.51 -6.30
N GLY A 96 18.16 16.94 -7.08
CA GLY A 96 19.09 18.01 -6.71
C GLY A 96 18.38 19.37 -6.70
N ALA A 97 17.63 19.66 -7.75
CA ALA A 97 16.88 20.89 -7.91
C ALA A 97 15.62 20.96 -7.01
N MET A 98 14.96 19.83 -6.74
CA MET A 98 13.74 19.80 -5.94
C MET A 98 13.97 20.23 -4.49
N THR A 99 13.11 21.09 -3.95
CA THR A 99 13.04 21.35 -2.51
C THR A 99 12.42 20.17 -1.76
N THR A 100 12.70 20.05 -0.46
CA THR A 100 12.09 19.01 0.40
C THR A 100 10.55 19.06 0.37
N ARG A 101 9.97 20.26 0.26
CA ARG A 101 8.52 20.45 0.17
C ARG A 101 7.95 19.93 -1.15
N GLN A 102 8.59 20.25 -2.27
CA GLN A 102 8.19 19.76 -3.59
C GLN A 102 8.32 18.24 -3.68
N LEU A 103 9.41 17.66 -3.15
CA LEU A 103 9.58 16.21 -3.10
C LEU A 103 8.50 15.54 -2.26
N SER A 104 8.19 16.09 -1.07
CA SER A 104 7.12 15.56 -0.22
C SER A 104 5.77 15.58 -0.92
N GLN A 105 5.46 16.65 -1.67
CA GLN A 105 4.23 16.76 -2.44
C GLN A 105 4.19 15.73 -3.58
N ALA A 106 5.25 15.62 -4.38
CA ALA A 106 5.31 14.67 -5.49
C ALA A 106 5.21 13.21 -5.01
N VAL A 107 5.89 12.85 -3.92
CA VAL A 107 5.76 11.52 -3.29
C VAL A 107 4.33 11.29 -2.78
N LYS A 108 3.66 12.31 -2.25
CA LYS A 108 2.27 12.22 -1.79
C LYS A 108 1.28 12.05 -2.94
N GLU A 109 1.50 12.75 -4.05
CA GLU A 109 0.69 12.64 -5.27
C GLU A 109 0.84 11.25 -5.91
N GLN A 110 2.07 10.71 -5.94
CA GLN A 110 2.34 9.35 -6.42
C GLN A 110 1.72 8.27 -5.53
N ARG A 111 1.62 8.52 -4.21
CA ARG A 111 0.97 7.63 -3.23
C ARG A 111 -0.55 7.74 -3.20
N ALA A 112 -1.12 8.83 -3.69
CA ALA A 112 -2.56 8.94 -3.75
C ALA A 112 -3.07 7.83 -4.68
N PRO A 113 -4.17 7.12 -4.34
CA PRO A 113 -4.76 6.17 -5.26
C PRO A 113 -4.99 6.90 -6.57
N ALA A 114 -4.35 6.40 -7.64
CA ALA A 114 -4.52 7.00 -8.96
C ALA A 114 -6.02 7.08 -9.23
N PRO A 115 -6.55 8.19 -9.76
CA PRO A 115 -7.98 8.32 -10.11
C PRO A 115 -8.49 7.14 -10.96
N SER A 116 -7.59 6.48 -11.70
CA SER A 116 -7.82 5.26 -12.48
C SER A 116 -8.18 4.01 -11.65
N LEU A 117 -7.70 3.89 -10.40
CA LEU A 117 -8.03 2.75 -9.55
C LEU A 117 -9.42 2.89 -8.93
N VAL A 118 -9.77 4.09 -8.45
CA VAL A 118 -11.12 4.37 -7.90
C VAL A 118 -12.18 4.17 -8.99
N THR A 119 -11.95 4.71 -10.19
CA THR A 119 -12.82 4.49 -11.35
C THR A 119 -12.91 3.01 -11.74
N ASN A 120 -11.82 2.24 -11.67
CA ASN A 120 -11.87 0.78 -11.93
C ASN A 120 -12.74 0.02 -10.93
N TYR A 121 -12.72 0.39 -9.64
CA TYR A 121 -13.58 -0.23 -8.64
C TYR A 121 -15.04 0.23 -8.75
N GLU A 122 -15.30 1.47 -9.14
CA GLU A 122 -16.64 1.96 -9.46
C GLU A 122 -17.24 1.24 -10.67
N GLU A 123 -16.46 1.09 -11.76
CA GLU A 123 -16.89 0.33 -12.95
C GLU A 123 -17.21 -1.13 -12.61
N LYS A 124 -16.36 -1.79 -11.81
CA LYS A 124 -16.60 -3.15 -11.32
C LYS A 124 -17.84 -3.24 -10.43
N TYR A 125 -18.05 -2.26 -9.57
CA TYR A 125 -19.23 -2.17 -8.71
C TYR A 125 -20.50 -2.07 -9.58
N THR A 126 -20.54 -1.16 -10.55
CA THR A 126 -21.67 -1.00 -11.47
C THR A 126 -21.93 -2.28 -12.28
N ALA A 127 -20.90 -2.90 -12.84
CA ALA A 127 -21.04 -4.16 -13.59
C ALA A 127 -21.58 -5.31 -12.71
N CYS A 128 -21.13 -5.39 -11.46
CA CYS A 128 -21.63 -6.37 -10.49
C CYS A 128 -23.11 -6.12 -10.15
N CYS A 129 -23.49 -4.87 -9.86
CA CYS A 129 -24.88 -4.49 -9.59
C CYS A 129 -25.79 -4.80 -10.79
N GLN A 130 -25.32 -4.58 -12.01
CA GLN A 130 -26.08 -4.92 -13.21
C GLN A 130 -26.29 -6.43 -13.32
N THR A 131 -25.22 -7.22 -13.14
CA THR A 131 -25.30 -8.69 -13.21
C THR A 131 -26.29 -9.25 -12.18
N ILE A 132 -26.28 -8.74 -10.94
CA ILE A 132 -27.22 -9.13 -9.89
C ILE A 132 -28.66 -8.78 -10.29
N THR A 133 -28.85 -7.61 -10.89
CA THR A 133 -30.17 -7.15 -11.36
C THR A 133 -30.70 -8.06 -12.45
N ASP A 134 -29.88 -8.36 -13.46
CA ASP A 134 -30.25 -9.22 -14.59
C ASP A 134 -30.59 -10.64 -14.13
N ALA A 135 -29.74 -11.23 -13.28
CA ALA A 135 -29.99 -12.55 -12.71
C ALA A 135 -31.26 -12.60 -11.85
N PHE A 136 -31.54 -11.54 -11.09
CA PHE A 136 -32.76 -11.46 -10.30
C PHE A 136 -34.02 -11.33 -11.17
N GLN A 137 -33.95 -10.57 -12.27
CA GLN A 137 -35.04 -10.49 -13.24
C GLN A 137 -35.31 -11.84 -13.93
N GLU A 138 -34.26 -12.59 -14.26
CA GLU A 138 -34.38 -13.95 -14.82
C GLU A 138 -35.03 -14.90 -13.80
N LEU A 139 -34.64 -14.82 -12.53
CA LEU A 139 -35.26 -15.58 -11.44
C LEU A 139 -36.75 -15.28 -11.31
N LEU A 140 -37.15 -14.01 -11.31
CA LEU A 140 -38.56 -13.59 -11.25
C LEU A 140 -39.35 -14.12 -12.45
N THR A 141 -38.77 -14.05 -13.66
CA THR A 141 -39.37 -14.56 -14.90
C THR A 141 -39.59 -16.06 -14.80
N THR A 142 -38.62 -16.80 -14.28
CA THR A 142 -38.69 -18.25 -14.10
C THR A 142 -39.77 -18.63 -13.08
N LEU A 143 -39.87 -17.87 -11.98
CA LEU A 143 -40.92 -18.08 -10.97
C LEU A 143 -42.32 -17.82 -11.56
N ASP A 144 -42.50 -16.82 -12.42
CA ASP A 144 -43.78 -16.57 -13.11
C ASP A 144 -44.16 -17.73 -14.03
N GLN A 145 -43.19 -18.26 -14.78
CA GLN A 145 -43.41 -19.44 -15.63
C GLN A 145 -43.75 -20.68 -14.79
N LEU A 146 -43.04 -20.90 -13.69
CA LEU A 146 -43.26 -22.03 -12.79
C LEU A 146 -44.63 -21.95 -12.09
N ALA A 147 -45.10 -20.76 -11.75
CA ALA A 147 -46.43 -20.55 -11.16
C ALA A 147 -47.56 -21.09 -12.07
N ARG A 148 -47.35 -21.10 -13.38
CA ARG A 148 -48.32 -21.61 -14.37
C ARG A 148 -48.33 -23.14 -14.47
N LEU A 149 -47.24 -23.80 -14.07
CA LEU A 149 -47.06 -25.25 -14.20
C LEU A 149 -47.27 -25.98 -12.88
N ASP A 150 -46.70 -25.44 -11.80
CA ASP A 150 -46.74 -26.04 -10.46
C ASP A 150 -46.66 -24.94 -9.37
N PRO A 151 -47.82 -24.51 -8.84
CA PRO A 151 -47.89 -23.51 -7.78
C PRO A 151 -47.17 -23.91 -6.49
N GLN A 152 -47.11 -25.21 -6.18
CA GLN A 152 -46.52 -25.69 -4.93
C GLN A 152 -44.99 -25.64 -4.99
N THR A 153 -44.39 -26.02 -6.13
CA THR A 153 -42.95 -25.89 -6.34
C THR A 153 -42.54 -24.43 -6.46
N LYS A 154 -43.36 -23.56 -7.08
CA LYS A 154 -43.12 -22.11 -7.10
C LYS A 154 -43.04 -21.51 -5.70
N GLU A 155 -43.90 -21.93 -4.78
CA GLU A 155 -43.92 -21.37 -3.43
C GLU A 155 -42.64 -21.68 -2.67
N LYS A 156 -42.16 -22.93 -2.77
CA LYS A 156 -40.87 -23.33 -2.20
C LYS A 156 -39.71 -22.52 -2.81
N CYS A 157 -39.62 -22.44 -4.13
CA CYS A 157 -38.56 -21.68 -4.81
C CYS A 157 -38.60 -20.18 -4.48
N SER A 158 -39.80 -19.61 -4.30
CA SER A 158 -39.97 -18.21 -3.89
C SER A 158 -39.50 -17.97 -2.45
N GLN A 159 -39.73 -18.92 -1.54
CA GLN A 159 -39.26 -18.85 -0.16
C GLN A 159 -37.72 -18.91 -0.10
N ASP A 160 -37.10 -19.83 -0.85
CA ASP A 160 -35.64 -19.96 -0.95
C ASP A 160 -35.01 -18.68 -1.51
N ALA A 161 -35.59 -18.10 -2.56
CA ALA A 161 -35.16 -16.82 -3.13
C ALA A 161 -35.25 -15.65 -2.13
N GLY A 162 -36.32 -15.59 -1.33
CA GLY A 162 -36.50 -14.57 -0.30
C GLY A 162 -35.46 -14.67 0.83
N GLN A 163 -35.08 -15.89 1.22
CA GLN A 163 -34.02 -16.11 2.21
C GLN A 163 -32.66 -15.63 1.69
N LEU A 164 -32.33 -15.93 0.44
CA LEU A 164 -31.09 -15.47 -0.20
C LEU A 164 -31.03 -13.93 -0.25
N ALA A 165 -32.12 -13.27 -0.66
CA ALA A 165 -32.18 -11.81 -0.71
C ALA A 165 -31.99 -11.18 0.68
N SER A 166 -32.60 -11.78 1.71
CA SER A 166 -32.48 -11.31 3.10
C SER A 166 -31.04 -11.44 3.60
N TYR A 167 -30.39 -12.58 3.34
CA TYR A 167 -28.98 -12.80 3.65
C TYR A 167 -28.07 -11.77 2.97
N MET A 168 -28.29 -11.47 1.69
CA MET A 168 -27.51 -10.47 0.96
C MET A 168 -27.65 -9.07 1.59
N VAL A 169 -28.87 -8.69 2.00
CA VAL A 169 -29.14 -7.39 2.64
C VAL A 169 -28.47 -7.29 4.02
N GLU A 170 -28.49 -8.35 4.83
CA GLU A 170 -27.82 -8.35 6.14
C GLU A 170 -26.30 -8.19 6.00
N ARG A 171 -25.67 -8.91 5.06
CA ARG A 171 -24.23 -8.82 4.83
C ARG A 171 -23.77 -7.45 4.34
N LEU A 172 -24.63 -6.71 3.63
CA LEU A 172 -24.36 -5.32 3.22
C LEU A 172 -24.41 -4.35 4.40
N LYS A 173 -25.23 -4.62 5.43
CA LYS A 173 -25.33 -3.78 6.64
C LYS A 173 -24.15 -3.98 7.60
N ASP A 174 -23.56 -5.17 7.59
CA ASP A 174 -22.40 -5.53 8.43
C ASP A 174 -21.03 -5.08 7.85
N GLN A 175 -21.01 -4.35 6.73
CA GLN A 175 -19.75 -3.80 6.21
C GLN A 175 -19.19 -2.77 7.20
N PRO A 176 -17.95 -2.94 7.72
CA PRO A 176 -17.39 -2.00 8.68
C PRO A 176 -17.25 -0.60 8.06
N PRO A 177 -17.57 0.49 8.81
CA PRO A 177 -17.26 1.83 8.34
C PRO A 177 -15.76 1.91 8.11
N GLN A 178 -15.35 2.19 6.86
CA GLN A 178 -13.94 2.36 6.56
C GLN A 178 -13.39 3.50 7.42
N ALA A 179 -12.39 3.19 8.24
CA ALA A 179 -11.73 4.15 9.10
C ALA A 179 -11.07 5.23 8.22
N ASN A 180 -11.60 6.45 8.32
CA ASN A 180 -10.97 7.67 7.81
C ASN A 180 -9.68 8.00 8.57
#